data_AF-A0A7C3IKN4-F1
#
_entry.id   AF-A0A7C3IKN4-F1
#
_cell.length_a   1.000
_cell.length_b   1.000
_cell.length_c   1.000
_cell.angle_alpha   90.00
_cell.angle_beta   90.00
_cell.angle_gamma   90.00
#
_symmetry.space_group_name_H-M   'P 1'
#
loop_
_entity.id
_entity.type
_entity.pdbx_description
1 polymer ?
#
loop_
_entity_poly.entity_id
_entity_poly.type
_entity_poly.pdbx_seq_one_letter_code
_entity_poly.pdbx_strand_id
1 'polypeptide(L)'
;KSVEVDANVDTNMAATVTGINAIIGGHSHTNPATGFGAYKYLPTIVADPDDKPVIISQAYRYNNTLGEVVLGLQSKPGGGYAVVSQTGRYIPVDLSDTDEDAAIKDIISPYQSLLAAYNATVIGQTITPLDALNAYTQETNGANLQADASMAKLAKEGIAVDLYLSGAVSNKKVAGTATPATPYSLTVADVFTFIPYENSLVVLSMNGPQLKAVLERAYRNYYYYKYIPGYGGYSYYTVGMLVPDAGSEIVYYDGYPELPNGNNVSCLLIKGVPVHFNDPDTYYNVSTVNYLAAGSCNFNNGGVSLWPLNQTVADTQYYVRDAVIEYIQDSGTINPAIDGRLQFTAIPPAPPVIAVTNPLANMAVQDGFTFKASASTNCGSIEKVFFSLREPDGGDGTPIGYENLEATYNSISGFWEYLFDTTRVQDGYYVILAKAIDNAGNEGWSDVVPFSIRNWAVITLLPSTQSNKVGRTMPVKFSLRIASIVDPAMPFVYNEDLEIRIYRCYINCSIKTLMQTSTYGTGTTSYRINGELYIANFKTAKFPAQYLVEIWRPSNNFMVGSFTFSTVK
;
A
#
# COMPACT_ATOMS: atom_id res chain seq x y z
N LYS A 1 21.75 -14.84 -22.73
CA LYS A 1 22.46 -14.10 -23.79
C LYS A 1 21.99 -12.65 -23.72
N SER A 2 22.86 -11.66 -23.57
CA SER A 2 22.45 -10.26 -23.76
C SER A 2 22.03 -10.11 -25.21
N VAL A 3 20.73 -10.03 -25.46
CA VAL A 3 20.23 -9.64 -26.78
C VAL A 3 20.25 -8.11 -26.89
N GLU A 4 20.50 -7.40 -25.78
CA GLU A 4 20.25 -5.96 -25.66
C GLU A 4 21.38 -5.04 -26.13
N VAL A 5 22.61 -5.52 -26.40
CA VAL A 5 23.72 -4.60 -26.72
C VAL A 5 24.39 -4.85 -28.07
N ASP A 6 24.41 -6.09 -28.57
CA ASP A 6 25.14 -6.38 -29.80
C ASP A 6 24.34 -6.21 -31.10
N ALA A 7 23.00 -6.17 -31.01
CA ALA A 7 22.20 -5.90 -32.19
C ALA A 7 22.33 -4.44 -32.67
N ASN A 8 22.68 -3.48 -31.79
CA ASN A 8 22.45 -2.05 -32.07
C ASN A 8 23.51 -1.05 -31.57
N VAL A 9 24.64 -1.44 -30.96
CA VAL A 9 25.65 -0.44 -30.51
C VAL A 9 26.87 -0.39 -31.43
N ASP A 10 27.73 -1.41 -31.47
CA ASP A 10 28.98 -1.36 -32.26
C ASP A 10 28.71 -1.25 -33.77
N THR A 11 27.81 -2.09 -34.29
CA THR A 11 27.45 -2.10 -35.72
C THR A 11 26.65 -0.86 -36.13
N ASN A 12 25.82 -0.32 -35.24
CA ASN A 12 25.10 0.92 -35.48
C ASN A 12 26.05 2.12 -35.45
N MET A 13 26.98 2.16 -34.50
CA MET A 13 28.02 3.19 -34.42
C MET A 13 28.86 3.19 -35.70
N ALA A 14 29.30 2.01 -36.18
CA ALA A 14 29.97 1.90 -37.47
C ALA A 14 29.12 2.47 -38.61
N ALA A 15 27.83 2.11 -38.68
CA ALA A 15 26.95 2.50 -39.78
C ALA A 15 26.43 3.96 -39.73
N THR A 16 26.57 4.66 -38.61
CA THR A 16 25.99 6.00 -38.41
C THR A 16 27.02 7.10 -38.17
N VAL A 17 28.28 6.74 -37.90
CA VAL A 17 29.35 7.69 -37.59
C VAL A 17 30.45 7.59 -38.64
N THR A 18 30.71 8.70 -39.33
CA THR A 18 31.78 8.77 -40.34
C THR A 18 33.16 8.88 -39.68
N GLY A 19 34.18 8.37 -40.37
CA GLY A 19 35.59 8.56 -39.98
C GLY A 19 36.12 7.57 -38.94
N ILE A 20 35.32 6.60 -38.50
CA ILE A 20 35.78 5.45 -37.72
C ILE A 20 36.40 4.43 -38.68
N ASN A 21 37.53 3.82 -38.30
CA ASN A 21 38.13 2.74 -39.07
C ASN A 21 38.10 1.39 -38.36
N ALA A 22 38.06 1.38 -37.03
CA ALA A 22 37.95 0.16 -36.23
C ALA A 22 37.13 0.41 -34.97
N ILE A 23 36.33 -0.58 -34.57
CA ILE A 23 35.62 -0.63 -33.28
C ILE A 23 36.04 -1.90 -32.55
N ILE A 24 36.58 -1.74 -31.34
CA ILE A 24 36.91 -2.84 -30.44
C ILE A 24 35.90 -2.80 -29.29
N GLY A 25 34.89 -3.66 -29.39
CA GLY A 25 33.74 -3.67 -28.50
C GLY A 25 33.89 -4.60 -27.29
N GLY A 26 32.80 -4.74 -26.54
CA GLY A 26 32.70 -5.60 -25.36
C GLY A 26 31.27 -5.61 -24.78
N HIS A 27 31.14 -5.82 -23.47
CA HIS A 27 29.89 -5.80 -22.68
C HIS A 27 28.85 -6.90 -23.02
N SER A 28 28.51 -7.12 -24.28
CA SER A 28 27.52 -8.11 -24.74
C SER A 28 27.97 -9.56 -24.57
N HIS A 29 29.28 -9.77 -24.34
CA HIS A 29 29.94 -11.08 -24.35
C HIS A 29 29.72 -11.83 -25.67
N THR A 30 29.88 -11.15 -26.81
CA THR A 30 29.71 -11.81 -28.10
C THR A 30 30.83 -12.77 -28.38
N ASN A 31 30.46 -14.03 -28.59
CA ASN A 31 31.40 -15.09 -28.92
C ASN A 31 31.80 -14.95 -30.40
N PRO A 32 33.07 -14.62 -30.71
CA PRO A 32 33.51 -14.38 -32.08
C PRO A 32 33.47 -15.64 -32.95
N ALA A 33 33.45 -16.83 -32.33
CA ALA A 33 33.33 -18.12 -33.01
C ALA A 33 31.89 -18.47 -33.42
N THR A 34 30.87 -17.72 -32.96
CA THR A 34 29.46 -18.01 -33.29
C THR A 34 28.78 -16.83 -33.96
N GLY A 35 28.18 -17.09 -35.11
CA GLY A 35 27.46 -16.10 -35.89
C GLY A 35 26.03 -15.83 -35.48
N PHE A 36 25.63 -14.56 -35.59
CA PHE A 36 24.22 -14.17 -35.54
C PHE A 36 23.98 -12.93 -36.41
N GLY A 37 22.81 -12.83 -37.06
CA GLY A 37 22.43 -11.69 -37.89
C GLY A 37 23.24 -11.53 -39.19
N ALA A 38 23.22 -10.32 -39.76
CA ALA A 38 23.87 -9.98 -41.04
C ALA A 38 25.40 -10.11 -41.00
N TYR A 39 26.00 -10.11 -39.81
CA TYR A 39 27.44 -9.98 -39.63
C TYR A 39 28.18 -11.31 -39.39
N LYS A 40 27.45 -12.43 -39.38
CA LYS A 40 27.86 -13.84 -39.42
C LYS A 40 29.02 -14.34 -38.54
N TYR A 41 30.10 -13.59 -38.23
CA TYR A 41 31.18 -13.90 -37.26
C TYR A 41 31.96 -12.60 -36.94
N LEU A 42 32.67 -12.55 -35.81
CA LEU A 42 33.61 -11.47 -35.50
C LEU A 42 35.07 -11.92 -35.72
N PRO A 43 35.97 -11.03 -36.18
CA PRO A 43 35.67 -9.67 -36.58
C PRO A 43 34.86 -9.61 -37.88
N THR A 44 34.07 -8.54 -38.01
CA THR A 44 33.23 -8.26 -39.18
C THR A 44 33.57 -6.89 -39.76
N ILE A 45 33.10 -6.59 -40.96
CA ILE A 45 33.28 -5.28 -41.59
C ILE A 45 31.91 -4.71 -41.93
N VAL A 46 31.66 -3.48 -41.48
CA VAL A 46 30.44 -2.72 -41.74
C VAL A 46 30.81 -1.41 -42.44
N ALA A 47 30.01 -0.98 -43.41
CA ALA A 47 30.24 0.30 -44.08
C ALA A 47 29.73 1.46 -43.20
N ASP A 48 30.50 2.56 -43.13
CA ASP A 48 30.06 3.83 -42.55
C ASP A 48 29.15 4.62 -43.53
N PRO A 49 28.60 5.78 -43.13
CA PRO A 49 27.75 6.58 -44.03
C PRO A 49 28.42 7.08 -45.32
N ASP A 50 29.76 7.06 -45.40
CA ASP A 50 30.54 7.41 -46.59
C ASP A 50 30.92 6.16 -47.43
N ASP A 51 30.29 5.01 -47.15
CA ASP A 51 30.65 3.69 -47.71
C ASP A 51 32.10 3.24 -47.40
N LYS A 52 32.73 3.80 -46.35
CA LYS A 52 34.06 3.37 -45.92
C LYS A 52 33.97 2.17 -44.99
N PRO A 53 34.87 1.19 -45.13
CA PRO A 53 34.76 -0.03 -44.36
C PRO A 53 35.30 0.18 -42.93
N VAL A 54 34.55 -0.28 -41.93
CA VAL A 54 34.88 -0.25 -40.50
C VAL A 54 34.99 -1.68 -39.99
N ILE A 55 36.17 -2.09 -39.52
CA ILE A 55 36.33 -3.39 -38.88
C ILE A 55 35.79 -3.36 -37.44
N ILE A 56 35.01 -4.35 -37.05
CA ILE A 56 34.44 -4.48 -35.71
C ILE A 56 34.91 -5.80 -35.12
N SER A 57 35.42 -5.78 -33.89
CA SER A 57 35.90 -6.98 -33.18
C SER A 57 35.49 -6.98 -31.72
N GLN A 58 35.29 -8.18 -31.16
CA GLN A 58 35.16 -8.42 -29.72
C GLN A 58 35.87 -9.73 -29.35
N ALA A 59 36.35 -9.82 -28.12
CA ALA A 59 37.12 -10.95 -27.60
C ALA A 59 36.36 -11.73 -26.52
N TYR A 60 35.08 -12.02 -26.77
CA TYR A 60 34.19 -12.78 -25.89
C TYR A 60 34.19 -12.32 -24.42
N ARG A 61 34.65 -13.16 -23.48
CA ARG A 61 34.66 -12.91 -22.03
C ARG A 61 35.68 -13.76 -21.29
N TYR A 62 35.98 -13.40 -20.05
CA TYR A 62 36.77 -14.19 -19.10
C TYR A 62 38.17 -14.57 -19.61
N ASN A 63 38.76 -13.74 -20.47
CA ASN A 63 40.07 -13.95 -21.09
C ASN A 63 40.22 -15.27 -21.86
N ASN A 64 39.12 -15.92 -22.27
CA ASN A 64 39.21 -17.15 -23.07
C ASN A 64 39.57 -16.90 -24.54
N THR A 65 39.62 -15.63 -24.94
CA THR A 65 39.89 -15.20 -26.31
C THR A 65 40.67 -13.89 -26.26
N LEU A 66 41.67 -13.77 -27.13
CA LEU A 66 42.39 -12.55 -27.43
C LEU A 66 41.97 -12.06 -28.82
N GLY A 67 41.53 -10.81 -28.92
CA GLY A 67 41.21 -10.17 -30.20
C GLY A 67 42.45 -9.55 -30.85
N GLU A 68 42.64 -9.79 -32.15
CA GLU A 68 43.72 -9.18 -32.94
C GLU A 68 43.11 -8.42 -34.12
N VAL A 69 43.44 -7.12 -34.24
CA VAL A 69 43.07 -6.27 -35.37
C VAL A 69 44.33 -5.62 -35.91
N VAL A 70 44.53 -5.72 -37.22
CA VAL A 70 45.69 -5.19 -37.93
C VAL A 70 45.22 -4.15 -38.94
N LEU A 71 45.73 -2.92 -38.80
CA LEU A 71 45.44 -1.79 -39.68
C LEU A 71 46.69 -1.42 -40.49
N GLY A 72 46.56 -1.39 -41.81
CA GLY A 72 47.57 -0.83 -42.71
C GLY A 72 47.37 0.67 -42.84
N LEU A 73 48.39 1.46 -42.50
CA LEU A 73 48.35 2.92 -42.50
C LEU A 73 49.22 3.50 -43.61
N GLN A 74 48.66 4.42 -44.40
CA GLN A 74 49.40 5.20 -45.39
C GLN A 74 49.44 6.67 -44.97
N SER A 75 50.64 7.26 -44.92
CA SER A 75 50.78 8.68 -44.58
C SER A 75 50.08 9.58 -45.61
N LYS A 76 49.36 10.58 -45.15
CA LYS A 76 48.75 11.60 -46.01
C LYS A 76 49.68 12.82 -46.18
N PRO A 77 49.66 13.49 -47.35
CA PRO A 77 50.26 14.82 -47.49
C PRO A 77 49.62 15.79 -46.51
N GLY A 78 50.42 16.57 -45.77
CA GLY A 78 49.94 17.49 -44.73
C GLY A 78 49.77 16.88 -43.34
N GLY A 79 50.12 15.59 -43.16
CA GLY A 79 50.11 14.90 -41.87
C GLY A 79 48.94 13.92 -41.68
N GLY A 80 49.11 12.98 -40.75
CA GLY A 80 48.12 11.93 -40.45
C GLY A 80 48.20 10.72 -41.39
N TYR A 81 47.27 9.78 -41.19
CA TYR A 81 47.24 8.51 -41.92
C TYR A 81 45.86 8.23 -42.55
N ALA A 82 45.87 7.47 -43.65
CA ALA A 82 44.70 6.78 -44.21
C ALA A 82 44.81 5.29 -43.88
N VAL A 83 43.71 4.68 -43.46
CA VAL A 83 43.65 3.21 -43.40
C VAL A 83 43.49 2.68 -44.82
N VAL A 84 44.43 1.86 -45.28
CA VAL A 84 44.47 1.28 -46.63
C VAL A 84 44.21 -0.23 -46.64
N SER A 85 44.31 -0.88 -45.48
CA SER A 85 43.90 -2.26 -45.29
C SER A 85 43.48 -2.50 -43.84
N GLN A 86 42.56 -3.43 -43.64
CA GLN A 86 42.15 -3.89 -42.32
C GLN A 86 41.86 -5.38 -42.35
N THR A 87 42.30 -6.08 -41.32
CA THR A 87 41.96 -7.47 -41.08
C THR A 87 41.96 -7.72 -39.58
N GLY A 88 41.38 -8.82 -39.16
CA GLY A 88 41.45 -9.24 -37.77
C GLY A 88 41.12 -10.71 -37.62
N ARG A 89 41.37 -11.21 -36.42
CA ARG A 89 41.00 -12.56 -35.99
C ARG A 89 40.78 -12.57 -34.49
N TYR A 90 40.17 -13.65 -34.02
CA TYR A 90 40.19 -13.99 -32.62
C TYR A 90 41.17 -15.16 -32.41
N ILE A 91 41.83 -15.18 -31.26
CA ILE A 91 42.81 -16.18 -30.87
C ILE A 91 42.28 -16.82 -29.57
N PRO A 92 41.87 -18.10 -29.59
CA PRO A 92 41.50 -18.81 -28.36
C PRO A 92 42.69 -18.84 -27.39
N VAL A 93 42.43 -18.51 -26.13
CA VAL A 93 43.41 -18.66 -25.05
C VAL A 93 43.13 -20.01 -24.40
N ASP A 94 43.83 -21.04 -24.86
CA ASP A 94 43.71 -22.41 -24.37
C ASP A 94 45.01 -22.82 -23.65
N LEU A 95 44.90 -23.11 -22.35
CA LEU A 95 46.01 -23.52 -21.50
C LEU A 95 46.46 -24.97 -21.76
N SER A 96 45.75 -25.72 -22.61
CA SER A 96 46.23 -27.04 -23.05
C SER A 96 47.34 -26.94 -24.12
N ASP A 97 47.39 -25.84 -24.87
CA ASP A 97 48.31 -25.64 -26.01
C ASP A 97 49.19 -24.38 -25.88
N THR A 98 48.99 -23.53 -24.86
CA THR A 98 49.79 -22.33 -24.60
C THR A 98 50.33 -22.33 -23.17
N ASP A 99 51.65 -22.36 -23.03
CA ASP A 99 52.30 -22.22 -21.73
C ASP A 99 52.08 -20.82 -21.14
N GLU A 100 51.79 -20.76 -19.84
CA GLU A 100 51.80 -19.50 -19.11
C GLU A 100 53.22 -18.89 -19.10
N ASP A 101 53.33 -17.59 -19.35
CA ASP A 101 54.62 -16.90 -19.21
C ASP A 101 55.12 -17.01 -17.77
N ALA A 102 56.34 -17.54 -17.60
CA ALA A 102 56.90 -17.84 -16.29
C ALA A 102 57.05 -16.59 -15.41
N ALA A 103 57.46 -15.45 -15.99
CA ALA A 103 57.65 -14.22 -15.22
C ALA A 103 56.31 -13.65 -14.75
N ILE A 104 55.27 -13.69 -15.60
CA ILE A 104 53.91 -13.28 -15.19
C ILE A 104 53.35 -14.24 -14.14
N LYS A 105 53.52 -15.55 -14.32
CA LYS A 105 53.08 -16.55 -13.35
C LYS A 105 53.73 -16.36 -11.98
N ASP A 106 55.02 -16.06 -11.94
CA ASP A 106 55.73 -15.78 -10.70
C ASP A 106 55.21 -14.51 -9.99
N ILE A 107 54.81 -13.48 -10.76
CA ILE A 107 54.17 -12.27 -10.21
C ILE A 107 52.79 -12.60 -9.60
N ILE A 108 52.00 -13.46 -10.26
CA ILE A 108 50.62 -13.77 -9.87
C ILE A 108 50.52 -14.82 -8.75
N SER A 109 51.47 -15.75 -8.67
CA SER A 109 51.44 -16.90 -7.74
C SER A 109 51.28 -16.51 -6.25
N PRO A 110 51.93 -15.45 -5.73
CA PRO A 110 51.71 -14.98 -4.36
C PRO A 110 50.26 -14.52 -4.10
N TYR A 111 49.65 -13.83 -5.07
CA TYR A 111 48.25 -13.38 -4.97
C TYR A 111 47.28 -14.56 -5.03
N GLN A 112 47.54 -15.56 -5.88
CA GLN A 112 46.75 -16.79 -5.90
C GLN A 112 46.81 -17.51 -4.55
N SER A 113 47.98 -17.58 -3.93
CA SER A 113 48.16 -18.19 -2.60
C SER A 113 47.39 -17.42 -1.52
N LEU A 114 47.45 -16.09 -1.55
CA LEU A 114 46.72 -15.23 -0.62
C LEU A 114 45.20 -15.36 -0.77
N LEU A 115 44.70 -15.37 -2.01
CA LEU A 115 43.28 -15.55 -2.30
C LEU A 115 42.79 -16.95 -1.94
N ALA A 116 43.60 -17.99 -2.18
CA ALA A 116 43.26 -19.35 -1.77
C ALA A 116 43.14 -19.46 -0.24
N ALA A 117 44.07 -18.87 0.51
CA ALA A 117 44.01 -18.82 1.97
C ALA A 117 42.78 -18.04 2.47
N TYR A 118 42.51 -16.87 1.88
CA TYR A 118 41.32 -16.08 2.21
C TYR A 118 40.03 -16.86 1.94
N ASN A 119 39.89 -17.44 0.75
CA ASN A 119 38.73 -18.23 0.35
C ASN A 119 38.50 -19.46 1.25
N ALA A 120 39.56 -20.07 1.76
CA ALA A 120 39.49 -21.21 2.68
C ALA A 120 39.19 -20.81 4.14
N THR A 121 39.12 -19.51 4.46
CA THR A 121 38.84 -19.05 5.82
C THR A 121 37.44 -19.49 6.22
N VAL A 122 37.34 -20.25 7.32
CA VAL A 122 36.07 -20.65 7.93
C VAL A 122 35.48 -19.44 8.66
N ILE A 123 34.23 -19.13 8.35
CA ILE A 123 33.53 -17.94 8.86
C ILE A 123 32.40 -18.29 9.83
N GLY A 124 32.03 -19.56 9.94
CA GLY A 124 30.97 -20.04 10.82
C GLY A 124 30.39 -21.36 10.32
N GLN A 125 29.18 -21.69 10.75
CA GLN A 125 28.47 -22.89 10.35
C GLN A 125 27.02 -22.59 9.92
N THR A 126 26.46 -23.47 9.09
CA THR A 126 25.01 -23.52 8.85
C THR A 126 24.47 -24.90 9.13
N ILE A 127 23.25 -24.96 9.67
CA ILE A 127 22.50 -26.20 9.91
C ILE A 127 21.41 -26.46 8.87
N THR A 128 21.32 -25.61 7.85
CA THR A 128 20.41 -25.76 6.71
C THR A 128 21.14 -25.39 5.41
N PRO A 129 20.81 -26.03 4.27
CA PRO A 129 21.37 -25.62 2.98
C PRO A 129 21.02 -24.17 2.67
N LEU A 130 21.94 -23.42 2.09
CA LEU A 130 21.68 -22.04 1.65
C LEU A 130 21.29 -22.08 0.18
N ASP A 131 20.02 -21.81 -0.12
CA ASP A 131 19.42 -21.96 -1.45
C ASP A 131 18.96 -20.60 -1.98
N ALA A 132 19.38 -20.23 -3.19
CA ALA A 132 18.79 -19.13 -3.96
C ALA A 132 18.52 -19.52 -5.42
N LEU A 133 18.43 -20.82 -5.73
CA LEU A 133 18.21 -21.28 -7.12
C LEU A 133 17.00 -20.63 -7.76
N ASN A 134 15.91 -20.45 -6.99
CA ASN A 134 14.64 -19.88 -7.46
C ASN A 134 14.38 -18.46 -6.94
N ALA A 135 15.40 -17.77 -6.40
CA ALA A 135 15.22 -16.44 -5.81
C ALA A 135 14.70 -15.39 -6.80
N TYR A 136 14.79 -15.64 -8.11
CA TYR A 136 14.24 -14.78 -9.17
C TYR A 136 12.71 -14.83 -9.29
N THR A 137 12.03 -15.77 -8.62
CA THR A 137 10.55 -15.89 -8.65
C THR A 137 9.89 -16.18 -7.31
N GLN A 138 10.64 -16.44 -6.25
CA GLN A 138 10.05 -16.83 -4.96
C GLN A 138 10.97 -16.47 -3.80
N GLU A 139 10.41 -16.49 -2.60
CA GLU A 139 11.18 -16.43 -1.37
C GLU A 139 12.15 -17.62 -1.30
N THR A 140 13.37 -17.34 -0.84
CA THR A 140 14.39 -18.35 -0.60
C THR A 140 15.17 -17.99 0.65
N ASN A 141 15.68 -18.98 1.37
CA ASN A 141 16.41 -18.71 2.60
C ASN A 141 17.77 -18.02 2.34
N GLY A 142 18.33 -18.16 1.13
CA GLY A 142 19.46 -17.36 0.71
C GLY A 142 19.14 -15.86 0.64
N ALA A 143 18.04 -15.50 -0.03
CA ALA A 143 17.62 -14.10 -0.11
C ALA A 143 17.31 -13.51 1.28
N ASN A 144 16.68 -14.31 2.15
CA ASN A 144 16.43 -13.93 3.55
C ASN A 144 17.74 -13.69 4.32
N LEU A 145 18.75 -14.56 4.17
CA LEU A 145 20.07 -14.38 4.77
C LEU A 145 20.73 -13.07 4.30
N GLN A 146 20.68 -12.76 2.99
CA GLN A 146 21.23 -11.50 2.49
C GLN A 146 20.52 -10.30 3.13
N ALA A 147 19.19 -10.34 3.23
CA ALA A 147 18.40 -9.25 3.78
C ALA A 147 18.73 -9.00 5.26
N ASP A 148 18.75 -10.07 6.06
CA ASP A 148 19.00 -9.98 7.50
C ASP A 148 20.44 -9.56 7.79
N ALA A 149 21.42 -10.09 7.05
CA ALA A 149 22.82 -9.69 7.17
C ALA A 149 23.05 -8.22 6.79
N SER A 150 22.35 -7.74 5.76
CA SER A 150 22.44 -6.33 5.34
C SER A 150 21.88 -5.39 6.40
N MET A 151 20.73 -5.73 6.99
CA MET A 151 20.17 -5.00 8.12
C MET A 151 21.10 -5.02 9.33
N ALA A 152 21.68 -6.18 9.66
CA ALA A 152 22.62 -6.31 10.77
C ALA A 152 23.88 -5.44 10.58
N LYS A 153 24.43 -5.40 9.35
CA LYS A 153 25.56 -4.54 9.02
C LYS A 153 25.20 -3.06 9.19
N LEU A 154 24.08 -2.61 8.63
CA LEU A 154 23.65 -1.21 8.71
C LEU A 154 23.39 -0.78 10.16
N ALA A 155 22.77 -1.65 10.96
CA ALA A 155 22.55 -1.41 12.39
C ALA A 155 23.88 -1.33 13.17
N LYS A 156 24.83 -2.23 12.90
CA LYS A 156 26.17 -2.23 13.53
C LYS A 156 26.95 -0.94 13.24
N GLU A 157 26.73 -0.36 12.07
CA GLU A 157 27.34 0.90 11.62
C GLU A 157 26.53 2.15 12.02
N GLY A 158 25.43 1.97 12.77
CA GLY A 158 24.61 3.08 13.28
C GLY A 158 23.75 3.78 12.22
N ILE A 159 23.46 3.11 11.10
CA ILE A 159 22.64 3.65 10.01
C ILE A 159 21.19 3.19 10.20
N ALA A 160 20.28 4.15 10.38
CA ALA A 160 18.86 3.87 10.58
C ALA A 160 18.19 3.42 9.27
N VAL A 161 17.59 2.23 9.29
CA VAL A 161 16.89 1.60 8.16
C VAL A 161 15.60 0.97 8.67
N ASP A 162 14.50 1.24 8.00
CA ASP A 162 13.18 0.70 8.34
C ASP A 162 12.92 -0.62 7.61
N LEU A 163 13.40 -0.74 6.36
CA LEU A 163 13.18 -1.86 5.46
C LEU A 163 14.42 -2.10 4.60
N TYR A 164 14.83 -3.35 4.45
CA TYR A 164 15.76 -3.76 3.40
C TYR A 164 15.05 -4.58 2.33
N LEU A 165 15.26 -4.25 1.06
CA LEU A 165 14.78 -4.99 -0.10
C LEU A 165 15.97 -5.66 -0.80
N SER A 166 16.02 -6.99 -0.71
CA SER A 166 17.10 -7.81 -1.28
C SER A 166 17.13 -7.80 -2.80
N GLY A 167 18.21 -8.34 -3.35
CA GLY A 167 18.41 -8.46 -4.78
C GLY A 167 19.87 -8.67 -5.15
N ALA A 168 20.09 -8.94 -6.43
CA ALA A 168 21.39 -9.35 -6.96
C ALA A 168 22.02 -10.52 -6.20
N VAL A 169 21.21 -11.42 -5.63
CA VAL A 169 21.67 -12.74 -5.17
C VAL A 169 21.95 -13.60 -6.40
N SER A 170 22.89 -14.54 -6.31
CA SER A 170 23.08 -15.53 -7.37
C SER A 170 21.95 -16.56 -7.39
N ASN A 171 21.86 -17.32 -8.49
CA ASN A 171 21.00 -18.49 -8.57
C ASN A 171 21.76 -19.79 -8.20
N LYS A 172 22.40 -19.80 -7.02
CA LYS A 172 23.22 -20.94 -6.57
C LYS A 172 22.73 -21.47 -5.23
N LYS A 173 23.12 -22.72 -4.98
CA LYS A 173 22.94 -23.42 -3.71
C LYS A 173 24.31 -23.82 -3.18
N VAL A 174 24.54 -23.55 -1.90
CA VAL A 174 25.76 -23.96 -1.18
C VAL A 174 25.40 -24.72 0.09
N ALA A 175 26.40 -25.38 0.69
CA ALA A 175 26.21 -26.18 1.91
C ALA A 175 25.06 -27.21 1.79
N GLY A 176 24.93 -27.88 0.62
CA GLY A 176 23.80 -28.76 0.30
C GLY A 176 23.58 -29.94 1.25
N THR A 177 24.60 -30.32 2.02
CA THR A 177 24.58 -31.42 3.00
C THR A 177 24.30 -30.96 4.43
N ALA A 178 24.16 -29.66 4.68
CA ALA A 178 23.93 -29.11 6.01
C ALA A 178 22.62 -29.61 6.62
N THR A 179 22.69 -30.07 7.87
CA THR A 179 21.52 -30.42 8.68
C THR A 179 21.79 -30.04 10.14
N PRO A 180 20.76 -30.01 11.03
CA PRO A 180 21.00 -29.81 12.47
C PRO A 180 21.93 -30.87 13.09
N ALA A 181 21.90 -32.11 12.58
CA ALA A 181 22.75 -33.19 13.06
C ALA A 181 24.18 -33.16 12.48
N THR A 182 24.31 -32.60 11.27
CA THR A 182 25.59 -32.46 10.55
C THR A 182 25.74 -31.03 10.03
N PRO A 183 26.12 -30.07 10.90
CA PRO A 183 26.36 -28.70 10.49
C PRO A 183 27.48 -28.62 9.43
N TYR A 184 27.32 -27.72 8.47
CA TYR A 184 28.32 -27.45 7.44
C TYR A 184 29.20 -26.27 7.85
N SER A 185 30.51 -26.42 7.80
CA SER A 185 31.46 -25.32 8.06
C SER A 185 31.55 -24.43 6.83
N LEU A 186 31.05 -23.20 6.94
CA LEU A 186 31.03 -22.24 5.86
C LEU A 186 32.38 -21.55 5.73
N THR A 187 32.81 -21.37 4.49
CA THR A 187 34.00 -20.64 4.11
C THR A 187 33.66 -19.35 3.39
N VAL A 188 34.64 -18.45 3.25
CA VAL A 188 34.52 -17.27 2.39
C VAL A 188 34.14 -17.68 0.95
N ALA A 189 34.71 -18.77 0.41
CA ALA A 189 34.40 -19.26 -0.94
C ALA A 189 32.91 -19.62 -1.13
N ASP A 190 32.25 -20.14 -0.09
CA ASP A 190 30.82 -20.42 -0.13
C ASP A 190 30.01 -19.14 -0.31
N VAL A 191 30.39 -18.05 0.36
CA VAL A 191 29.74 -16.75 0.21
C VAL A 191 30.01 -16.15 -1.17
N PHE A 192 31.21 -16.29 -1.73
CA PHE A 192 31.50 -15.88 -3.12
C PHE A 192 30.63 -16.60 -4.15
N THR A 193 30.30 -17.88 -3.91
CA THR A 193 29.40 -18.65 -4.78
C THR A 193 27.98 -18.12 -4.73
N PHE A 194 27.56 -17.64 -3.55
CA PHE A 194 26.20 -17.22 -3.25
C PHE A 194 25.93 -15.71 -3.52
N ILE A 195 26.88 -14.82 -3.17
CA ILE A 195 26.93 -13.36 -3.41
C ILE A 195 28.18 -13.03 -4.25
N PRO A 196 28.16 -13.26 -5.57
CA PRO A 196 29.35 -13.13 -6.43
C PRO A 196 29.64 -11.71 -6.88
N TYR A 197 28.73 -10.76 -6.67
CA TYR A 197 28.87 -9.38 -7.13
C TYR A 197 29.39 -8.45 -6.04
N GLU A 198 30.20 -7.47 -6.42
CA GLU A 198 30.73 -6.42 -5.53
C GLU A 198 29.72 -5.27 -5.37
N ASN A 199 28.47 -5.61 -5.08
CA ASN A 199 27.43 -4.62 -4.82
C ASN A 199 27.56 -4.08 -3.40
N SER A 200 27.26 -2.79 -3.22
CA SER A 200 27.25 -2.12 -1.93
C SER A 200 25.83 -1.79 -1.46
N LEU A 201 25.68 -1.59 -0.15
CA LEU A 201 24.43 -1.18 0.47
C LEU A 201 24.20 0.33 0.29
N VAL A 202 23.00 0.69 -0.18
CA VAL A 202 22.54 2.08 -0.31
C VAL A 202 21.22 2.21 0.43
N VAL A 203 21.07 3.30 1.18
CA VAL A 203 19.85 3.66 1.92
C VAL A 203 19.24 4.91 1.28
N LEU A 204 17.95 4.83 0.96
CA LEU A 204 17.17 5.89 0.33
C LEU A 204 15.98 6.22 1.22
N SER A 205 15.61 7.50 1.33
CA SER A 205 14.36 7.90 1.98
C SER A 205 13.25 7.82 0.93
N MET A 206 12.24 6.97 1.14
CA MET A 206 11.19 6.70 0.16
C MET A 206 9.79 6.82 0.78
N ASN A 207 8.85 7.43 0.06
CA ASN A 207 7.44 7.48 0.47
C ASN A 207 6.61 6.32 -0.11
N GLY A 208 5.33 6.25 0.28
CA GLY A 208 4.40 5.21 -0.16
C GLY A 208 4.33 5.04 -1.68
N PRO A 209 4.08 6.12 -2.46
CA PRO A 209 4.02 6.04 -3.92
C PRO A 209 5.32 5.52 -4.57
N GLN A 210 6.49 5.93 -4.06
CA GLN A 210 7.78 5.48 -4.57
C GLN A 210 8.02 3.99 -4.27
N LEU A 211 7.71 3.54 -3.05
CA LEU A 211 7.76 2.13 -2.66
C LEU A 211 6.84 1.30 -3.56
N LYS A 212 5.59 1.73 -3.77
CA LYS A 212 4.65 1.04 -4.67
C LYS A 212 5.23 0.90 -6.07
N ALA A 213 5.79 1.97 -6.64
CA ALA A 213 6.35 1.94 -7.99
C ALA A 213 7.49 0.91 -8.15
N VAL A 214 8.36 0.78 -7.15
CA VAL A 214 9.44 -0.22 -7.13
C VAL A 214 8.87 -1.63 -6.99
N LEU A 215 7.93 -1.85 -6.07
CA LEU A 215 7.34 -3.18 -5.86
C LEU A 215 6.51 -3.65 -7.07
N GLU A 216 5.74 -2.76 -7.71
CA GLU A 216 5.03 -3.06 -8.95
C GLU A 216 6.01 -3.44 -10.08
N ARG A 217 7.19 -2.81 -10.12
CA ARG A 217 8.25 -3.22 -11.06
C ARG A 217 8.81 -4.60 -10.71
N ALA A 218 8.98 -4.91 -9.44
CA ALA A 218 9.41 -6.24 -9.00
C ALA A 218 8.39 -7.32 -9.41
N TYR A 219 7.09 -7.07 -9.23
CA TYR A 219 6.05 -7.98 -9.74
C TYR A 219 6.09 -8.13 -11.26
N ARG A 220 6.21 -7.02 -12.01
CA ARG A 220 6.34 -7.06 -13.47
C ARG A 220 7.50 -7.99 -13.87
N ASN A 221 8.66 -7.84 -13.24
CA ASN A 221 9.81 -8.69 -13.49
C ASN A 221 9.49 -10.16 -13.21
N TYR A 222 8.94 -10.47 -12.03
CA TYR A 222 8.46 -11.80 -11.66
C TYR A 222 7.53 -12.40 -12.73
N TYR A 223 6.51 -11.65 -13.17
CA TYR A 223 5.52 -12.10 -14.15
C TYR A 223 6.21 -12.56 -15.44
N TYR A 224 7.11 -11.75 -15.99
CA TYR A 224 7.82 -12.09 -17.22
C TYR A 224 8.77 -13.28 -17.02
N TYR A 225 9.46 -13.36 -15.89
CA TYR A 225 10.42 -14.44 -15.62
C TYR A 225 9.74 -15.79 -15.40
N LYS A 226 8.54 -15.78 -14.82
CA LYS A 226 7.75 -16.98 -14.51
C LYS A 226 6.91 -17.45 -15.70
N TYR A 227 6.21 -16.54 -16.37
CA TYR A 227 5.14 -16.91 -17.29
C TYR A 227 5.48 -16.75 -18.77
N ILE A 228 6.51 -15.98 -19.14
CA ILE A 228 6.85 -15.73 -20.53
C ILE A 228 8.16 -16.44 -20.90
N PRO A 229 8.12 -17.54 -21.67
CA PRO A 229 9.32 -18.27 -22.05
C PRO A 229 10.37 -17.40 -22.75
N GLY A 230 11.62 -17.50 -22.30
CA GLY A 230 12.74 -16.75 -22.88
C GLY A 230 12.90 -15.30 -22.37
N TYR A 231 11.95 -14.79 -21.58
CA TYR A 231 12.10 -13.51 -20.89
C TYR A 231 12.90 -13.69 -19.60
N GLY A 232 13.67 -12.67 -19.22
CA GLY A 232 14.47 -12.67 -17.99
C GLY A 232 15.97 -12.63 -18.21
N GLY A 233 16.48 -13.05 -19.37
CA GLY A 233 17.86 -12.77 -19.79
C GLY A 233 18.91 -13.02 -18.69
N TYR A 234 19.69 -12.00 -18.33
CA TYR A 234 20.67 -12.06 -17.23
C TYR A 234 20.04 -12.05 -15.83
N SER A 235 18.79 -11.62 -15.68
CA SER A 235 18.10 -11.58 -14.39
C SER A 235 17.78 -12.97 -13.81
N TYR A 236 17.90 -14.05 -14.61
CA TYR A 236 17.92 -15.42 -14.08
C TYR A 236 19.19 -15.72 -13.28
N TYR A 237 20.29 -15.00 -13.56
CA TYR A 237 21.59 -15.16 -12.92
C TYR A 237 21.84 -14.10 -11.83
N THR A 238 21.39 -12.86 -12.07
CA THR A 238 21.38 -11.77 -11.09
C THR A 238 19.93 -11.49 -10.69
N VAL A 239 19.53 -12.02 -9.53
CA VAL A 239 18.13 -12.00 -9.08
C VAL A 239 17.60 -10.57 -8.95
N GLY A 240 16.56 -10.23 -9.71
CA GLY A 240 15.86 -8.94 -9.66
C GLY A 240 14.58 -8.94 -8.82
N MET A 241 14.29 -10.04 -8.12
CA MET A 241 13.15 -10.14 -7.22
C MET A 241 13.52 -9.56 -5.85
N LEU A 242 12.59 -8.84 -5.25
CA LEU A 242 12.78 -8.22 -3.94
C LEU A 242 12.16 -9.09 -2.85
N VAL A 243 12.98 -9.53 -1.90
CA VAL A 243 12.53 -10.18 -0.66
C VAL A 243 12.89 -9.26 0.51
N PRO A 244 11.96 -8.95 1.43
CA PRO A 244 12.24 -8.02 2.51
C PRO A 244 13.00 -8.68 3.68
N ASP A 245 13.48 -7.89 4.62
CA ASP A 245 14.12 -8.37 5.86
C ASP A 245 13.14 -8.96 6.87
N ALA A 246 13.67 -9.61 7.92
CA ALA A 246 12.87 -10.32 8.92
C ALA A 246 11.81 -9.45 9.58
N GLY A 247 10.57 -9.94 9.65
CA GLY A 247 9.43 -9.21 10.22
C GLY A 247 8.74 -8.25 9.25
N SER A 248 9.21 -8.16 8.01
CA SER A 248 8.54 -7.45 6.92
C SER A 248 7.96 -8.45 5.91
N GLU A 249 6.87 -8.08 5.25
CA GLU A 249 6.11 -8.96 4.35
C GLU A 249 5.65 -8.20 3.10
N ILE A 250 5.80 -8.82 1.93
CA ILE A 250 5.23 -8.33 0.67
C ILE A 250 4.23 -9.37 0.17
N VAL A 251 3.01 -8.92 -0.10
CA VAL A 251 1.96 -9.75 -0.71
C VAL A 251 1.65 -9.20 -2.10
N TYR A 252 1.81 -10.05 -3.11
CA TYR A 252 1.44 -9.74 -4.48
C TYR A 252 0.17 -10.47 -4.91
N TYR A 253 -0.70 -9.77 -5.63
CA TYR A 253 -1.74 -10.37 -6.44
C TYR A 253 -1.17 -10.87 -7.77
N ASP A 254 -1.20 -12.19 -7.95
CA ASP A 254 -0.80 -12.87 -9.17
C ASP A 254 -2.03 -13.22 -10.03
N GLY A 255 -2.46 -12.26 -10.84
CA GLY A 255 -3.65 -12.34 -11.70
C GLY A 255 -3.45 -13.05 -13.05
N TYR A 256 -2.38 -13.82 -13.23
CA TYR A 256 -2.10 -14.49 -14.50
C TYR A 256 -3.34 -15.21 -15.08
N PRO A 257 -3.69 -15.01 -16.37
CA PRO A 257 -2.85 -14.46 -17.44
C PRO A 257 -2.96 -12.94 -17.66
N GLU A 258 -3.56 -12.17 -16.75
CA GLU A 258 -3.62 -10.72 -16.90
C GLU A 258 -2.21 -10.10 -16.86
N LEU A 259 -1.93 -9.19 -17.79
CA LEU A 259 -0.65 -8.49 -17.82
C LEU A 259 -0.51 -7.56 -16.60
N PRO A 260 0.70 -7.41 -16.04
CA PRO A 260 0.96 -6.45 -14.96
C PRO A 260 0.47 -5.06 -15.33
N ASN A 261 -0.33 -4.45 -14.45
CA ASN A 261 -1.03 -3.18 -14.71
C ASN A 261 -0.77 -2.11 -13.64
N GLY A 262 0.09 -2.40 -12.65
CA GLY A 262 0.42 -1.47 -11.56
C GLY A 262 -0.50 -1.56 -10.34
N ASN A 263 -1.33 -2.61 -10.27
CA ASN A 263 -2.15 -2.97 -9.12
C ASN A 263 -1.92 -4.44 -8.72
N ASN A 264 -0.67 -4.86 -8.70
CA ASN A 264 -0.28 -6.21 -8.36
C ASN A 264 0.33 -6.30 -6.96
N VAL A 265 0.73 -5.20 -6.35
CA VAL A 265 1.15 -5.17 -4.94
C VAL A 265 -0.11 -5.03 -4.07
N SER A 266 -0.46 -6.08 -3.33
CA SER A 266 -1.61 -6.06 -2.43
C SER A 266 -1.29 -5.30 -1.14
N CYS A 267 -0.15 -5.60 -0.51
CA CYS A 267 0.34 -4.83 0.64
C CYS A 267 1.84 -5.06 0.89
N LEU A 268 2.46 -4.10 1.58
CA LEU A 268 3.77 -4.20 2.22
C LEU A 268 3.58 -3.94 3.72
N LEU A 269 4.07 -4.85 4.56
CA LEU A 269 4.14 -4.68 6.01
C LEU A 269 5.60 -4.54 6.43
N ILE A 270 5.91 -3.52 7.22
CA ILE A 270 7.22 -3.30 7.85
C ILE A 270 7.05 -3.54 9.34
N LYS A 271 7.64 -4.61 9.87
CA LYS A 271 7.49 -5.01 11.29
C LYS A 271 6.03 -5.13 11.73
N GLY A 272 5.18 -5.66 10.86
CA GLY A 272 3.73 -5.77 11.06
C GLY A 272 2.96 -4.45 10.90
N VAL A 273 3.64 -3.32 10.64
CA VAL A 273 3.03 -2.03 10.31
C VAL A 273 2.90 -1.90 8.79
N PRO A 274 1.69 -1.94 8.24
CA PRO A 274 1.44 -1.76 6.82
C PRO A 274 1.83 -0.37 6.28
N VAL A 275 2.28 -0.35 5.03
CA VAL A 275 2.68 0.87 4.29
C VAL A 275 1.51 1.42 3.48
N HIS A 276 1.20 2.70 3.69
CA HIS A 276 0.19 3.44 2.95
C HIS A 276 0.73 3.87 1.59
N PHE A 277 0.44 3.13 0.52
CA PHE A 277 1.01 3.42 -0.80
C PHE A 277 0.54 4.72 -1.45
N ASN A 278 -0.56 5.30 -0.95
CA ASN A 278 -1.08 6.58 -1.43
C ASN A 278 -0.58 7.77 -0.59
N ASP A 279 0.20 7.54 0.47
CA ASP A 279 0.71 8.59 1.36
C ASP A 279 2.04 9.16 0.83
N PRO A 280 2.06 10.42 0.33
CA PRO A 280 3.27 11.06 -0.17
C PRO A 280 4.14 11.68 0.92
N ASP A 281 3.64 11.78 2.16
CA ASP A 281 4.20 12.58 3.24
C ASP A 281 4.95 11.74 4.29
N THR A 282 4.61 10.46 4.44
CA THR A 282 5.37 9.51 5.29
C THR A 282 6.51 8.88 4.51
N TYR A 283 7.73 8.98 5.06
CA TYR A 283 8.95 8.44 4.47
C TYR A 283 9.54 7.31 5.31
N TYR A 284 10.11 6.32 4.62
CA TYR A 284 10.82 5.17 5.17
C TYR A 284 12.26 5.18 4.67
N ASN A 285 13.23 4.88 5.54
CA ASN A 285 14.60 4.61 5.13
C ASN A 285 14.68 3.19 4.60
N VAL A 286 14.69 3.08 3.28
CA VAL A 286 14.70 1.80 2.55
C VAL A 286 16.11 1.53 2.04
N SER A 287 16.68 0.40 2.44
CA SER A 287 17.97 -0.04 1.94
C SER A 287 17.82 -1.09 0.83
N THR A 288 18.71 -1.03 -0.15
CA THR A 288 18.87 -2.07 -1.17
C THR A 288 20.33 -2.11 -1.65
N VAL A 289 20.61 -2.91 -2.67
CA VAL A 289 21.93 -2.96 -3.32
C VAL A 289 22.06 -1.87 -4.40
N ASN A 290 23.23 -1.24 -4.49
CA ASN A 290 23.52 -0.15 -5.43
C ASN A 290 23.19 -0.48 -6.90
N TYR A 291 23.37 -1.74 -7.32
CA TYR A 291 23.03 -2.22 -8.66
C TYR A 291 21.55 -2.04 -9.00
N LEU A 292 20.65 -2.38 -8.05
CA LEU A 292 19.22 -2.16 -8.22
C LEU A 292 18.87 -0.68 -8.11
N ALA A 293 19.46 0.04 -7.15
CA ALA A 293 19.27 1.48 -6.99
C ALA A 293 19.65 2.27 -8.26
N ALA A 294 20.68 1.82 -8.99
CA ALA A 294 21.09 2.38 -10.28
C ALA A 294 20.12 2.07 -11.43
N GLY A 295 19.04 1.32 -11.16
CA GLY A 295 17.98 1.01 -12.11
C GLY A 295 18.21 -0.28 -12.90
N SER A 296 19.18 -1.11 -12.51
CA SER A 296 19.44 -2.40 -13.17
C SER A 296 18.29 -3.40 -12.89
N CYS A 297 18.30 -4.60 -13.49
CA CYS A 297 17.15 -5.53 -13.43
C CYS A 297 15.82 -4.89 -13.84
N ASN A 298 15.85 -3.99 -14.81
CA ASN A 298 14.70 -3.20 -15.25
C ASN A 298 14.05 -2.34 -14.16
N PHE A 299 14.74 -1.95 -13.07
CA PHE A 299 14.22 -0.93 -12.14
C PHE A 299 14.40 0.50 -12.69
N ASN A 300 14.17 0.71 -13.99
CA ASN A 300 14.29 2.00 -14.66
C ASN A 300 13.18 2.21 -15.72
N ASN A 301 12.94 3.47 -16.08
CA ASN A 301 12.13 3.88 -17.22
C ASN A 301 13.01 4.66 -18.20
N GLY A 302 13.36 4.06 -19.34
CA GLY A 302 14.19 4.74 -20.35
C GLY A 302 15.56 5.16 -19.81
N GLY A 303 16.16 4.33 -18.94
CA GLY A 303 17.47 4.62 -18.32
C GLY A 303 17.41 5.46 -17.05
N VAL A 304 16.24 6.00 -16.68
CA VAL A 304 16.06 6.72 -15.40
C VAL A 304 15.61 5.73 -14.32
N SER A 305 16.39 5.61 -13.24
CA SER A 305 16.06 4.70 -12.13
C SER A 305 14.70 5.02 -11.51
N LEU A 306 13.96 3.97 -11.10
CA LEU A 306 12.76 4.07 -10.28
C LEU A 306 13.09 4.35 -8.81
N TRP A 307 14.30 4.00 -8.38
CA TRP A 307 14.79 4.32 -7.05
C TRP A 307 15.16 5.81 -7.01
N PRO A 308 14.70 6.58 -6.00
CA PRO A 308 14.90 8.01 -5.96
C PRO A 308 16.33 8.35 -5.51
N LEU A 309 17.31 8.22 -6.41
CA LEU A 309 18.74 8.44 -6.11
C LEU A 309 19.04 9.83 -5.54
N ASN A 310 18.22 10.84 -5.85
CA ASN A 310 18.31 12.18 -5.27
C ASN A 310 17.86 12.25 -3.79
N GLN A 311 17.32 11.16 -3.24
CA GLN A 311 16.89 10.98 -1.84
C GLN A 311 17.78 9.97 -1.11
N THR A 312 19.02 9.78 -1.56
CA THR A 312 20.00 8.92 -0.90
C THR A 312 20.32 9.47 0.49
N VAL A 313 20.07 8.67 1.52
CA VAL A 313 20.40 8.95 2.93
C VAL A 313 21.82 8.51 3.22
N ALA A 314 22.22 7.34 2.71
CA ALA A 314 23.57 6.82 2.86
C ALA A 314 23.97 6.00 1.64
N ASP A 315 25.06 6.39 0.97
CA ASP A 315 25.80 5.55 0.05
C ASP A 315 27.00 4.97 0.81
N THR A 316 26.82 3.77 1.36
CA THR A 316 27.72 3.28 2.42
C THR A 316 29.03 2.73 1.89
N GLN A 317 29.06 2.30 0.63
CA GLN A 317 30.13 1.49 0.05
C GLN A 317 30.43 0.19 0.84
N TYR A 318 29.56 -0.21 1.77
CA TYR A 318 29.67 -1.49 2.47
C TYR A 318 29.20 -2.61 1.55
N TYR A 319 30.10 -3.51 1.22
CA TYR A 319 29.81 -4.61 0.32
C TYR A 319 28.86 -5.62 0.97
N VAL A 320 27.86 -6.05 0.21
CA VAL A 320 26.85 -7.01 0.67
C VAL A 320 27.48 -8.35 1.04
N ARG A 321 28.52 -8.77 0.31
CA ARG A 321 29.27 -10.00 0.63
C ARG A 321 29.90 -9.93 2.01
N ASP A 322 30.54 -8.80 2.32
CA ASP A 322 31.21 -8.59 3.61
C ASP A 322 30.18 -8.52 4.73
N ALA A 323 29.04 -7.87 4.51
CA ALA A 323 27.91 -7.89 5.45
C ALA A 323 27.46 -9.33 5.78
N VAL A 324 27.34 -10.21 4.77
CA VAL A 324 26.99 -11.62 4.97
C VAL A 324 28.09 -12.38 5.71
N ILE A 325 29.37 -12.17 5.37
CA ILE A 325 30.50 -12.80 6.06
C ILE A 325 30.52 -12.40 7.54
N GLU A 326 30.46 -11.09 7.82
CA GLU A 326 30.43 -10.56 9.19
C GLU A 326 29.24 -11.10 9.98
N TYR A 327 28.05 -11.15 9.36
CA TYR A 327 26.86 -11.69 10.01
C TYR A 327 27.03 -13.16 10.40
N ILE A 328 27.63 -13.99 9.54
CA ILE A 328 27.89 -15.40 9.83
C ILE A 328 28.94 -15.53 10.95
N GLN A 329 29.99 -14.70 10.93
CA GLN A 329 31.02 -14.67 11.97
C GLN A 329 30.45 -14.26 13.33
N ASP A 330 29.63 -13.21 13.36
CA ASP A 330 29.00 -12.70 14.58
C ASP A 330 27.97 -13.70 15.13
N SER A 331 27.28 -14.45 14.26
CA SER A 331 26.29 -15.46 14.66
C SER A 331 26.89 -16.80 15.07
N GLY A 332 28.06 -17.17 14.53
CA GLY A 332 28.70 -18.47 14.70
C GLY A 332 27.99 -19.60 13.93
N THR A 333 26.71 -19.85 14.24
CA THR A 333 25.86 -20.84 13.54
C THR A 333 24.57 -20.19 13.06
N ILE A 334 24.29 -20.29 11.75
CA ILE A 334 23.09 -19.73 11.13
C ILE A 334 22.08 -20.82 10.73
N ASN A 335 20.80 -20.43 10.68
CA ASN A 335 19.69 -21.26 10.22
C ASN A 335 18.63 -20.41 9.49
N PRO A 336 18.96 -19.78 8.36
CA PRO A 336 18.00 -18.97 7.63
C PRO A 336 16.85 -19.86 7.13
N ALA A 337 15.62 -19.42 7.41
CA ALA A 337 14.39 -20.11 7.04
C ALA A 337 13.63 -19.31 5.97
N ILE A 338 12.72 -20.00 5.27
CA ILE A 338 11.65 -19.36 4.49
C ILE A 338 10.49 -19.17 5.47
N ASP A 339 10.14 -17.92 5.76
CA ASP A 339 9.24 -17.52 6.84
C ASP A 339 8.05 -16.68 6.36
N GLY A 340 7.82 -16.62 5.04
CA GLY A 340 6.60 -16.07 4.44
C GLY A 340 6.68 -14.57 4.15
N ARG A 341 7.90 -14.03 4.01
CA ARG A 341 8.19 -12.62 3.70
C ARG A 341 7.75 -12.20 2.31
N LEU A 342 7.61 -13.13 1.38
CA LEU A 342 7.19 -12.85 0.01
C LEU A 342 6.12 -13.84 -0.42
N GLN A 343 4.92 -13.33 -0.68
CA GLN A 343 3.73 -14.15 -0.99
C GLN A 343 3.07 -13.73 -2.30
N PHE A 344 2.44 -14.71 -2.96
CA PHE A 344 1.66 -14.52 -4.18
C PHE A 344 0.26 -15.13 -3.97
N THR A 345 -0.78 -14.32 -4.16
CA THR A 345 -2.18 -14.72 -4.01
C THR A 345 -2.94 -14.57 -5.31
N ALA A 346 -3.96 -15.40 -5.53
CA ALA A 346 -4.90 -15.26 -6.66
C ALA A 346 -6.05 -14.26 -6.36
N ILE A 347 -6.04 -13.63 -5.19
CA ILE A 347 -7.06 -12.67 -4.78
C ILE A 347 -6.58 -11.24 -5.12
N PRO A 348 -7.33 -10.47 -5.93
CA PRO A 348 -6.94 -9.11 -6.28
C PRO A 348 -6.92 -8.20 -5.04
N PRO A 349 -6.11 -7.12 -5.05
CA PRO A 349 -6.24 -6.08 -4.05
C PRO A 349 -7.66 -5.53 -4.14
N ALA A 350 -8.38 -5.55 -3.03
CA ALA A 350 -9.76 -5.12 -2.97
C ALA A 350 -9.90 -4.07 -1.87
N PRO A 351 -10.77 -3.06 -2.06
CA PRO A 351 -11.19 -2.20 -0.97
C PRO A 351 -11.63 -3.02 0.25
N PRO A 352 -11.43 -2.51 1.47
CA PRO A 352 -11.95 -3.17 2.65
C PRO A 352 -13.46 -3.34 2.55
N VAL A 353 -13.96 -4.50 2.99
CA VAL A 353 -15.40 -4.75 3.09
C VAL A 353 -15.87 -4.20 4.43
N ILE A 354 -16.90 -3.36 4.42
CA ILE A 354 -17.49 -2.78 5.63
C ILE A 354 -19.01 -2.90 5.59
N ALA A 355 -19.60 -3.19 6.76
CA ALA A 355 -21.05 -3.23 6.94
C ALA A 355 -21.42 -2.55 8.26
N VAL A 356 -22.40 -1.64 8.21
CA VAL A 356 -23.03 -1.09 9.42
C VAL A 356 -23.87 -2.19 10.06
N THR A 357 -23.57 -2.51 11.32
CA THR A 357 -24.27 -3.54 12.09
C THR A 357 -25.20 -2.95 13.14
N ASN A 358 -25.04 -1.67 13.47
CA ASN A 358 -25.94 -0.92 14.33
C ASN A 358 -25.93 0.56 13.92
N PRO A 359 -27.06 1.18 13.57
CA PRO A 359 -28.43 0.66 13.63
C PRO A 359 -28.71 -0.42 12.58
N LEU A 360 -29.76 -1.20 12.79
CA LEU A 360 -30.36 -2.03 11.75
C LEU A 360 -31.29 -1.18 10.86
N ALA A 361 -31.55 -1.65 9.64
CA ALA A 361 -32.47 -0.98 8.73
C ALA A 361 -33.86 -0.79 9.38
N ASN A 362 -34.38 0.45 9.32
CA ASN A 362 -35.64 0.92 9.90
C ASN A 362 -35.72 0.88 11.43
N MET A 363 -34.59 0.72 12.12
CA MET A 363 -34.54 0.80 13.59
C MET A 363 -34.90 2.22 14.05
N ALA A 364 -35.70 2.32 15.12
CA ALA A 364 -35.87 3.57 15.85
C ALA A 364 -34.86 3.62 17.00
N VAL A 365 -34.15 4.74 17.14
CA VAL A 365 -33.11 4.94 18.16
C VAL A 365 -33.34 6.25 18.92
N GLN A 366 -32.76 6.36 20.11
CA GLN A 366 -32.83 7.54 20.96
C GLN A 366 -31.58 7.62 21.87
N ASP A 367 -31.45 8.71 22.61
CA ASP A 367 -30.42 8.97 23.63
C ASP A 367 -28.99 8.87 23.08
N GLY A 368 -28.06 8.37 23.91
CA GLY A 368 -26.74 7.93 23.49
C GLY A 368 -26.83 6.59 22.77
N PHE A 369 -26.66 6.62 21.45
CA PHE A 369 -26.72 5.44 20.60
C PHE A 369 -25.34 5.13 20.02
N THR A 370 -24.89 3.89 20.14
CA THR A 370 -23.59 3.46 19.60
C THR A 370 -23.75 2.94 18.18
N PHE A 371 -23.24 3.68 17.21
CA PHE A 371 -23.05 3.16 15.86
C PHE A 371 -21.99 2.08 15.85
N LYS A 372 -22.25 0.99 15.12
CA LYS A 372 -21.35 -0.16 15.00
C LYS A 372 -21.19 -0.57 13.55
N ALA A 373 -19.95 -0.92 13.20
CA ALA A 373 -19.64 -1.50 11.90
C ALA A 373 -18.62 -2.63 12.05
N SER A 374 -18.78 -3.67 11.23
CA SER A 374 -17.75 -4.68 11.00
C SER A 374 -16.98 -4.30 9.74
N ALA A 375 -15.65 -4.38 9.79
CA ALA A 375 -14.80 -4.13 8.64
C ALA A 375 -13.69 -5.20 8.55
N SER A 376 -13.36 -5.62 7.33
CA SER A 376 -12.28 -6.57 7.05
C SER A 376 -11.59 -6.24 5.73
N THR A 377 -10.32 -6.63 5.61
CA THR A 377 -9.53 -6.51 4.38
C THR A 377 -8.84 -7.85 4.09
N ASN A 378 -8.49 -8.09 2.82
CA ASN A 378 -7.78 -9.28 2.39
C ASN A 378 -6.25 -9.18 2.56
N CYS A 379 -5.72 -7.99 2.88
CA CYS A 379 -4.30 -7.75 3.07
C CYS A 379 -4.09 -6.77 4.24
N GLY A 380 -3.36 -7.19 5.28
CA GLY A 380 -3.11 -6.36 6.46
C GLY A 380 -4.33 -6.23 7.39
N SER A 381 -4.62 -5.02 7.84
CA SER A 381 -5.73 -4.71 8.77
C SER A 381 -6.42 -3.39 8.42
N ILE A 382 -7.57 -3.13 9.06
CA ILE A 382 -8.30 -1.88 8.90
C ILE A 382 -7.62 -0.80 9.74
N GLU A 383 -7.27 0.33 9.12
CA GLU A 383 -6.65 1.48 9.77
C GLU A 383 -7.70 2.31 10.53
N LYS A 384 -8.75 2.71 9.80
CA LYS A 384 -9.74 3.66 10.26
C LYS A 384 -11.13 3.29 9.75
N VAL A 385 -12.14 3.60 10.56
CA VAL A 385 -13.54 3.55 10.15
C VAL A 385 -14.20 4.87 10.50
N PHE A 386 -15.00 5.40 9.59
CA PHE A 386 -15.77 6.63 9.78
C PHE A 386 -17.25 6.36 9.55
N PHE A 387 -18.10 6.92 10.39
CA PHE A 387 -19.54 7.01 10.12
C PHE A 387 -19.90 8.37 9.53
N SER A 388 -20.93 8.39 8.69
CA SER A 388 -21.58 9.61 8.20
C SER A 388 -23.07 9.51 8.43
N LEU A 389 -23.60 10.43 9.25
CA LEU A 389 -25.05 10.57 9.49
C LEU A 389 -25.62 11.63 8.55
N ARG A 390 -26.68 11.29 7.80
CA ARG A 390 -27.22 12.11 6.71
C ARG A 390 -28.74 12.07 6.65
N GLU A 391 -29.35 13.06 6.01
CA GLU A 391 -30.79 13.05 5.68
C GLU A 391 -31.07 12.25 4.40
N PRO A 392 -32.19 11.50 4.32
CA PRO A 392 -32.50 10.67 3.16
C PRO A 392 -32.84 11.51 1.92
N ASP A 393 -32.22 11.21 0.79
CA ASP A 393 -32.49 11.82 -0.53
C ASP A 393 -32.77 10.79 -1.64
N GLY A 394 -32.79 9.50 -1.29
CA GLY A 394 -32.93 8.38 -2.23
C GLY A 394 -31.61 7.77 -2.73
N GLY A 395 -30.46 8.31 -2.30
CA GLY A 395 -29.12 7.75 -2.52
C GLY A 395 -28.32 7.71 -1.21
N ASP A 396 -27.11 8.26 -1.23
CA ASP A 396 -26.18 8.29 -0.08
C ASP A 396 -26.58 9.29 1.01
N GLY A 397 -27.67 10.03 0.81
CA GLY A 397 -28.17 11.04 1.72
C GLY A 397 -27.48 12.41 1.57
N THR A 398 -28.21 13.43 2.00
CA THR A 398 -27.75 14.81 2.06
C THR A 398 -26.96 15.06 3.35
N PRO A 399 -25.73 15.63 3.26
CA PRO A 399 -24.92 15.99 4.42
C PRO A 399 -25.61 16.93 5.40
N ILE A 400 -25.42 16.71 6.69
CA ILE A 400 -25.98 17.53 7.80
C ILE A 400 -24.93 17.95 8.84
N GLY A 401 -23.64 17.80 8.53
CA GLY A 401 -22.54 18.25 9.40
C GLY A 401 -22.04 17.17 10.38
N TYR A 402 -22.40 15.91 10.13
CA TYR A 402 -21.99 14.75 10.92
C TYR A 402 -21.31 13.69 10.01
N GLU A 403 -20.55 14.16 9.04
CA GLU A 403 -19.72 13.36 8.15
C GLU A 403 -18.31 13.22 8.75
N ASN A 404 -17.73 12.02 8.65
CA ASN A 404 -16.40 11.70 9.20
C ASN A 404 -16.34 11.55 10.73
N LEU A 405 -17.35 10.91 11.32
CA LEU A 405 -17.32 10.48 12.72
C LEU A 405 -16.38 9.29 12.89
N GLU A 406 -15.13 9.54 13.30
CA GLU A 406 -14.10 8.50 13.43
C GLU A 406 -14.42 7.53 14.57
N ALA A 407 -14.59 6.26 14.23
CA ALA A 407 -14.91 5.18 15.14
C ALA A 407 -13.65 4.60 15.80
N THR A 408 -13.82 3.99 16.97
CA THR A 408 -12.75 3.26 17.66
C THR A 408 -13.01 1.75 17.59
N TYR A 409 -12.00 0.95 17.26
CA TYR A 409 -12.12 -0.50 17.29
C TYR A 409 -12.19 -1.02 18.74
N ASN A 410 -13.26 -1.74 19.08
CA ASN A 410 -13.46 -2.34 20.38
C ASN A 410 -13.18 -3.85 20.30
N SER A 411 -12.05 -4.29 20.87
CA SER A 411 -11.62 -5.70 20.82
C SER A 411 -12.52 -6.65 21.62
N ILE A 412 -13.35 -6.15 22.54
CA ILE A 412 -14.29 -6.97 23.32
C ILE A 412 -15.53 -7.28 22.49
N SER A 413 -16.07 -6.28 21.79
CA SER A 413 -17.26 -6.46 20.96
C SER A 413 -16.94 -6.94 19.54
N GLY A 414 -15.71 -6.71 19.06
CA GLY A 414 -15.26 -7.04 17.71
C GLY A 414 -15.70 -6.03 16.63
N PHE A 415 -16.21 -4.87 17.02
CA PHE A 415 -16.75 -3.85 16.11
C PHE A 415 -16.01 -2.51 16.21
N TRP A 416 -16.09 -1.74 15.14
CA TRP A 416 -15.78 -0.31 15.14
C TRP A 416 -16.99 0.44 15.71
N GLU A 417 -16.78 1.19 16.78
CA GLU A 417 -17.85 1.81 17.56
C GLU A 417 -17.70 3.34 17.62
N TYR A 418 -18.82 4.04 17.48
CA TYR A 418 -18.90 5.48 17.72
C TYR A 418 -20.16 5.78 18.55
N LEU A 419 -19.99 6.38 19.74
CA LEU A 419 -21.13 6.81 20.56
C LEU A 419 -21.63 8.17 20.07
N PHE A 420 -22.86 8.18 19.53
CA PHE A 420 -23.52 9.38 19.08
C PHE A 420 -24.64 9.79 20.04
N ASP A 421 -24.63 11.04 20.47
CA ASP A 421 -25.75 11.64 21.19
C ASP A 421 -26.80 12.08 20.17
N THR A 422 -27.87 11.30 20.06
CA THR A 422 -28.93 11.52 19.07
C THR A 422 -29.74 12.79 19.34
N THR A 423 -29.67 13.37 20.54
CA THR A 423 -30.36 14.63 20.87
C THR A 423 -29.78 15.85 20.15
N ARG A 424 -28.61 15.68 19.52
CA ARG A 424 -27.93 16.69 18.69
C ARG A 424 -28.57 16.91 17.32
N VAL A 425 -29.50 16.05 16.93
CA VAL A 425 -30.30 16.17 15.70
C VAL A 425 -31.78 16.08 16.04
N GLN A 426 -32.63 16.50 15.10
CA GLN A 426 -34.08 16.41 15.30
C GLN A 426 -34.55 14.96 15.21
N ASP A 427 -35.75 14.69 15.73
CA ASP A 427 -36.41 13.43 15.44
C ASP A 427 -36.77 13.37 13.95
N GLY A 428 -36.47 12.27 13.30
CA GLY A 428 -36.67 12.15 11.86
C GLY A 428 -36.13 10.85 11.29
N TYR A 429 -36.30 10.71 9.98
CA TYR A 429 -35.62 9.67 9.21
C TYR A 429 -34.22 10.13 8.86
N TYR A 430 -33.27 9.23 9.02
CA TYR A 430 -31.87 9.43 8.70
C TYR A 430 -31.35 8.22 7.94
N VAL A 431 -30.24 8.41 7.25
CA VAL A 431 -29.42 7.32 6.74
C VAL A 431 -28.04 7.41 7.35
N ILE A 432 -27.41 6.25 7.53
CA ILE A 432 -26.03 6.14 7.97
C ILE A 432 -25.23 5.34 6.95
N LEU A 433 -24.03 5.84 6.68
CA LEU A 433 -23.03 5.20 5.83
C LEU A 433 -21.75 5.04 6.64
N ALA A 434 -20.99 3.97 6.40
CA ALA A 434 -19.67 3.81 6.98
C ALA A 434 -18.61 3.67 5.88
N LYS A 435 -17.44 4.25 6.13
CA LYS A 435 -16.23 4.11 5.30
C LYS A 435 -15.17 3.39 6.10
N ALA A 436 -14.57 2.34 5.54
CA ALA A 436 -13.34 1.75 6.06
C ALA A 436 -12.16 2.18 5.18
N ILE A 437 -11.03 2.43 5.81
CA ILE A 437 -9.74 2.59 5.15
C ILE A 437 -8.85 1.45 5.65
N ASP A 438 -8.36 0.63 4.75
CA ASP A 438 -7.35 -0.36 5.10
C ASP A 438 -5.97 0.29 5.19
N ASN A 439 -5.01 -0.41 5.79
CA ASN A 439 -3.70 0.18 5.94
C ASN A 439 -2.87 0.26 4.64
N ALA A 440 -3.34 -0.30 3.52
CA ALA A 440 -2.75 -0.01 2.21
C ALA A 440 -3.27 1.33 1.63
N GLY A 441 -4.23 1.96 2.31
CA GLY A 441 -4.89 3.20 1.90
C GLY A 441 -6.04 2.99 0.93
N ASN A 442 -6.56 1.76 0.80
CA ASN A 442 -7.77 1.51 0.01
C ASN A 442 -9.00 1.88 0.83
N GLU A 443 -9.98 2.52 0.18
CA GLU A 443 -11.22 2.93 0.81
C GLU A 443 -12.40 2.06 0.35
N GLY A 444 -13.15 1.52 1.31
CA GLY A 444 -14.37 0.78 1.08
C GLY A 444 -15.55 1.40 1.79
N TRP A 445 -16.74 1.30 1.19
CA TRP A 445 -17.97 1.92 1.68
C TRP A 445 -19.04 0.86 1.96
N SER A 446 -19.84 1.08 2.99
CA SER A 446 -20.97 0.20 3.33
C SER A 446 -22.16 0.49 2.43
N ASP A 447 -23.15 -0.40 2.45
CA ASP A 447 -24.50 -0.03 2.03
C ASP A 447 -25.06 1.08 2.93
N VAL A 448 -25.99 1.87 2.39
CA VAL A 448 -26.73 2.90 3.11
C VAL A 448 -27.76 2.23 4.02
N VAL A 449 -27.72 2.52 5.33
CA VAL A 449 -28.69 1.97 6.29
C VAL A 449 -29.68 3.04 6.72
N PRO A 450 -30.96 2.94 6.33
CA PRO A 450 -32.00 3.87 6.80
C PRO A 450 -32.37 3.52 8.24
N PHE A 451 -32.58 4.53 9.06
CA PHE A 451 -33.08 4.37 10.43
C PHE A 451 -33.83 5.64 10.85
N SER A 452 -34.32 5.69 12.08
CA SER A 452 -35.01 6.88 12.57
C SER A 452 -34.59 7.24 13.99
N ILE A 453 -34.48 8.53 14.26
CA ILE A 453 -34.17 9.07 15.59
C ILE A 453 -35.49 9.56 16.20
N ARG A 454 -35.77 9.15 17.44
CA ARG A 454 -37.02 9.41 18.17
C ARG A 454 -36.73 9.65 19.63
N ASN A 455 -36.17 10.82 19.93
CA ASN A 455 -35.84 11.24 21.28
C ASN A 455 -37.05 11.78 22.02
N TRP A 456 -37.92 12.56 21.38
CA TRP A 456 -38.81 13.43 22.12
C TRP A 456 -40.22 12.85 22.29
N ALA A 457 -40.79 13.01 23.48
CA ALA A 457 -42.16 12.68 23.83
C ALA A 457 -42.86 13.88 24.48
N VAL A 458 -44.17 13.99 24.27
CA VAL A 458 -45.01 14.98 24.96
C VAL A 458 -45.42 14.42 26.31
N ILE A 459 -44.98 15.08 27.38
CA ILE A 459 -45.45 14.78 28.74
C ILE A 459 -46.48 15.83 29.16
N THR A 460 -47.67 15.34 29.49
CA THR A 460 -48.73 16.13 30.12
C THR A 460 -48.32 16.51 31.54
N LEU A 461 -48.23 17.81 31.84
CA LEU A 461 -47.85 18.29 33.17
C LEU A 461 -49.04 18.89 33.94
N LEU A 462 -50.09 19.32 33.23
CA LEU A 462 -51.34 19.79 33.81
C LEU A 462 -52.53 19.32 32.95
N PRO A 463 -53.70 19.07 33.56
CA PRO A 463 -54.11 19.59 34.87
C PRO A 463 -53.70 18.71 36.05
N SER A 464 -53.25 19.35 37.14
CA SER A 464 -52.93 18.69 38.41
C SER A 464 -54.18 18.17 39.15
N THR A 465 -55.39 18.46 38.63
CA THR A 465 -56.68 17.99 39.14
C THR A 465 -57.71 17.91 38.01
N GLN A 466 -58.57 16.87 37.97
CA GLN A 466 -59.66 16.71 36.98
C GLN A 466 -60.73 17.83 37.01
N SER A 467 -60.70 18.69 38.03
CA SER A 467 -61.76 19.65 38.36
C SER A 467 -61.25 21.09 38.38
N ASN A 468 -61.08 21.70 37.21
CA ASN A 468 -60.75 23.13 37.07
C ASN A 468 -62.03 23.98 37.18
N LYS A 469 -61.96 25.19 37.76
CA LYS A 469 -63.15 26.04 37.87
C LYS A 469 -63.56 26.68 36.54
N VAL A 470 -64.86 26.78 36.32
CA VAL A 470 -65.46 27.49 35.19
C VAL A 470 -65.17 28.99 35.23
N GLY A 471 -65.08 29.63 34.05
CA GLY A 471 -64.94 31.08 33.89
C GLY A 471 -63.60 31.67 34.34
N ARG A 472 -62.57 30.84 34.57
CA ARG A 472 -61.24 31.27 35.03
C ARG A 472 -60.21 31.11 33.91
N THR A 473 -59.19 31.96 33.92
CA THR A 473 -57.97 31.73 33.12
C THR A 473 -57.11 30.70 33.85
N MET A 474 -56.71 29.65 33.15
CA MET A 474 -55.85 28.61 33.69
C MET A 474 -54.65 28.37 32.77
N PRO A 475 -53.46 28.04 33.32
CA PRO A 475 -52.32 27.63 32.52
C PRO A 475 -52.49 26.18 32.07
N VAL A 476 -52.49 25.95 30.76
CA VAL A 476 -52.30 24.62 30.14
C VAL A 476 -50.81 24.40 30.02
N LYS A 477 -50.27 23.38 30.69
CA LYS A 477 -48.82 23.11 30.74
C LYS A 477 -48.50 21.72 30.18
N PHE A 478 -47.48 21.67 29.34
CA PHE A 478 -46.87 20.43 28.88
C PHE A 478 -45.35 20.62 28.84
N SER A 479 -44.61 19.51 28.81
CA SER A 479 -43.19 19.54 28.50
C SER A 479 -42.90 18.58 27.36
N LEU A 480 -42.00 18.97 26.46
CA LEU A 480 -41.28 18.00 25.66
C LEU A 480 -40.18 17.43 26.54
N ARG A 481 -40.11 16.11 26.65
CA ARG A 481 -39.00 15.43 27.32
C ARG A 481 -38.48 14.33 26.43
N ILE A 482 -37.26 13.91 26.71
CA ILE A 482 -36.74 12.69 26.14
C ILE A 482 -37.59 11.50 26.63
N ALA A 483 -38.07 10.68 25.69
CA ALA A 483 -38.85 9.48 25.97
C ALA A 483 -37.97 8.48 26.74
N SER A 484 -38.50 7.83 27.77
CA SER A 484 -37.73 6.86 28.55
C SER A 484 -37.47 5.53 27.80
N ILE A 485 -38.21 5.29 26.72
CA ILE A 485 -38.14 4.11 25.87
C ILE A 485 -38.47 4.54 24.44
N VAL A 486 -37.68 4.06 23.47
CA VAL A 486 -37.95 4.31 22.05
C VAL A 486 -39.16 3.52 21.58
N ASP A 487 -40.09 4.19 20.91
CA ASP A 487 -41.25 3.56 20.28
C ASP A 487 -41.21 3.80 18.77
N PRO A 488 -40.99 2.75 17.94
CA PRO A 488 -41.01 2.85 16.49
C PRO A 488 -42.36 3.29 15.90
N ALA A 489 -43.45 3.23 16.68
CA ALA A 489 -44.76 3.73 16.27
C ALA A 489 -45.00 5.19 16.72
N MET A 490 -44.19 5.74 17.64
CA MET A 490 -44.35 7.12 18.09
C MET A 490 -43.96 8.09 16.97
N PRO A 491 -44.85 8.99 16.56
CA PRO A 491 -44.54 9.87 15.45
C PRO A 491 -43.43 10.88 15.81
N PHE A 492 -42.70 11.39 14.82
CA PHE A 492 -41.53 12.24 15.06
C PHE A 492 -41.87 13.55 15.77
N VAL A 493 -41.14 13.83 16.84
CA VAL A 493 -41.31 15.05 17.63
C VAL A 493 -40.07 15.92 17.47
N TYR A 494 -40.19 16.97 16.66
CA TYR A 494 -39.09 17.95 16.51
C TYR A 494 -39.27 19.03 17.60
N ASN A 495 -38.23 19.74 18.03
CA ASN A 495 -38.31 20.63 19.21
C ASN A 495 -38.59 22.12 18.89
N GLU A 496 -38.89 22.45 17.62
CA GLU A 496 -39.17 23.81 17.12
C GLU A 496 -40.57 23.95 16.48
N ASP A 497 -41.05 25.18 16.31
CA ASP A 497 -42.31 25.55 15.62
C ASP A 497 -43.57 24.79 16.06
N LEU A 498 -43.96 24.93 17.33
CA LEU A 498 -45.14 24.29 17.91
C LEU A 498 -46.37 25.22 17.86
N GLU A 499 -47.55 24.62 17.69
CA GLU A 499 -48.85 25.27 17.75
C GLU A 499 -49.79 24.51 18.68
N ILE A 500 -50.27 25.18 19.72
CA ILE A 500 -51.17 24.60 20.71
C ILE A 500 -52.60 24.95 20.31
N ARG A 501 -53.40 23.94 19.98
CA ARG A 501 -54.83 24.08 19.64
C ARG A 501 -55.67 23.56 20.79
N ILE A 502 -56.53 24.41 21.35
CA ILE A 502 -57.44 24.05 22.43
C ILE A 502 -58.84 24.01 21.86
N TYR A 503 -59.49 22.85 21.94
CA TYR A 503 -60.85 22.62 21.52
C TYR A 503 -61.77 22.43 22.71
N ARG A 504 -63.01 22.85 22.56
CA ARG A 504 -64.11 22.45 23.44
C ARG A 504 -64.78 21.21 22.86
N CYS A 505 -64.92 20.18 23.68
CA CYS A 505 -65.51 18.91 23.28
C CYS A 505 -67.02 18.85 23.53
N TYR A 506 -67.70 18.15 22.64
CA TYR A 506 -69.08 17.71 22.75
C TYR A 506 -69.13 16.20 22.44
N ILE A 507 -69.98 15.45 23.13
CA ILE A 507 -70.20 14.01 22.88
C ILE A 507 -68.87 13.23 22.87
N ASN A 508 -68.20 13.13 24.02
CA ASN A 508 -66.91 12.42 24.16
C ASN A 508 -65.83 12.88 23.15
N CYS A 509 -65.78 14.17 22.82
CA CYS A 509 -64.88 14.78 21.82
C CYS A 509 -65.07 14.31 20.36
N SER A 510 -66.12 13.54 20.04
CA SER A 510 -66.47 13.22 18.65
C SER A 510 -66.87 14.46 17.84
N ILE A 511 -67.38 15.50 18.52
CA ILE A 511 -67.60 16.83 17.97
C ILE A 511 -66.77 17.81 18.78
N LYS A 512 -65.97 18.66 18.12
CA LYS A 512 -65.10 19.63 18.81
C LYS A 512 -65.09 20.99 18.11
N THR A 513 -64.99 22.07 18.89
CA THR A 513 -64.88 23.45 18.38
C THR A 513 -63.57 24.06 18.83
N LEU A 514 -62.77 24.59 17.90
CA LEU A 514 -61.52 25.28 18.22
C LEU A 514 -61.81 26.56 19.01
N MET A 515 -61.20 26.68 20.18
CA MET A 515 -61.39 27.79 21.11
C MET A 515 -60.19 28.75 21.12
N GLN A 516 -58.97 28.21 20.97
CA GLN A 516 -57.74 28.99 20.99
C GLN A 516 -56.65 28.25 20.20
N THR A 517 -55.88 29.02 19.43
CA THR A 517 -54.61 28.59 18.83
C THR A 517 -53.50 29.46 19.42
N SER A 518 -52.40 28.84 19.85
CA SER A 518 -51.21 29.56 20.35
C SER A 518 -49.99 29.01 19.62
N THR A 519 -49.35 29.82 18.78
CA THR A 519 -48.10 29.44 18.11
C THR A 519 -46.91 29.70 19.04
N TYR A 520 -45.80 29.02 18.79
CA TYR A 520 -44.51 29.18 19.47
C TYR A 520 -43.41 29.38 18.41
N GLY A 521 -42.58 30.42 18.58
CA GLY A 521 -41.56 30.85 17.61
C GLY A 521 -41.27 32.36 17.72
N THR A 522 -40.40 32.91 16.86
CA THR A 522 -39.84 34.29 16.89
C THR A 522 -40.84 35.45 16.73
N GLY A 523 -42.14 35.23 16.95
CA GLY A 523 -43.19 36.26 16.87
C GLY A 523 -44.42 36.00 17.76
N THR A 524 -44.28 35.29 18.88
CA THR A 524 -45.44 34.76 19.63
C THR A 524 -45.66 35.34 21.02
N THR A 525 -46.93 35.64 21.32
CA THR A 525 -47.44 36.04 22.63
C THR A 525 -47.88 34.79 23.42
N SER A 526 -46.94 34.13 24.15
CA SER A 526 -47.18 33.38 25.41
C SER A 526 -46.04 32.40 25.80
N TYR A 527 -45.12 32.90 26.64
CA TYR A 527 -44.33 32.28 27.74
C TYR A 527 -43.74 30.83 27.65
N ARG A 528 -42.40 30.77 27.56
CA ARG A 528 -41.51 29.69 28.03
C ARG A 528 -41.17 29.93 29.52
N ILE A 529 -41.28 28.93 30.39
CA ILE A 529 -40.72 29.01 31.76
C ILE A 529 -39.68 27.91 31.90
N ASN A 530 -38.44 28.21 31.50
CA ASN A 530 -37.24 27.41 31.76
C ASN A 530 -37.13 26.09 30.95
N GLY A 531 -36.21 26.08 29.97
CA GLY A 531 -35.71 24.87 29.30
C GLY A 531 -36.70 24.14 28.39
N GLU A 532 -37.73 23.51 28.97
CA GLU A 532 -38.55 22.45 28.34
C GLU A 532 -40.04 22.54 28.72
N LEU A 533 -40.41 23.52 29.56
CA LEU A 533 -41.77 23.75 30.05
C LEU A 533 -42.51 24.76 29.18
N TYR A 534 -43.56 24.30 28.50
CA TYR A 534 -44.43 25.09 27.64
C TYR A 534 -45.75 25.36 28.35
N ILE A 535 -46.22 26.60 28.26
CA ILE A 535 -47.46 27.02 28.91
C ILE A 535 -48.30 27.80 27.89
N ALA A 536 -49.60 27.54 27.84
CA ALA A 536 -50.60 28.38 27.18
C ALA A 536 -51.74 28.70 28.16
N ASN A 537 -52.03 29.97 28.38
CA ASN A 537 -53.13 30.44 29.21
C ASN A 537 -54.41 30.33 28.40
N PHE A 538 -55.39 29.67 28.99
CA PHE A 538 -56.68 29.43 28.38
C PHE A 538 -57.79 29.90 29.30
N LYS A 539 -58.74 30.66 28.77
CA LYS A 539 -59.93 31.12 29.51
C LYS A 539 -61.06 30.11 29.34
N THR A 540 -61.44 29.44 30.42
CA THR A 540 -62.49 28.43 30.39
C THR A 540 -63.88 29.05 30.23
N ALA A 541 -64.81 28.30 29.64
CA ALA A 541 -66.22 28.66 29.57
C ALA A 541 -66.81 28.83 30.98
N LYS A 542 -67.86 29.66 31.10
CA LYS A 542 -68.56 29.94 32.37
C LYS A 542 -69.40 28.77 32.90
N PHE A 543 -69.31 27.59 32.29
CA PHE A 543 -70.07 26.39 32.62
C PHE A 543 -69.21 25.13 32.41
N PRO A 544 -69.51 24.03 33.12
CA PRO A 544 -68.72 22.80 33.04
C PRO A 544 -68.60 22.31 31.59
N ALA A 545 -67.38 21.99 31.18
CA ALA A 545 -67.09 21.50 29.84
C ALA A 545 -65.83 20.63 29.84
N GLN A 546 -65.75 19.72 28.87
CA GLN A 546 -64.53 19.01 28.53
C GLN A 546 -63.80 19.75 27.41
N TYR A 547 -62.48 19.77 27.48
CA TYR A 547 -61.59 20.37 26.49
C TYR A 547 -60.56 19.33 26.03
N LEU A 548 -60.18 19.43 24.77
CA LEU A 548 -59.09 18.69 24.15
C LEU A 548 -57.99 19.67 23.79
N VAL A 549 -56.79 19.44 24.29
CA VAL A 549 -55.60 20.18 23.93
C VAL A 549 -54.82 19.31 22.96
N GLU A 550 -54.49 19.87 21.80
CA GLU A 550 -53.64 19.24 20.81
C GLU A 550 -52.40 20.12 20.61
N ILE A 551 -51.23 19.51 20.62
CA ILE A 551 -49.97 20.14 20.27
C ILE A 551 -49.70 19.75 18.83
N TRP A 552 -49.60 20.73 17.96
CA TRP A 552 -49.39 20.59 16.54
C TRP A 552 -48.05 21.18 16.12
N ARG A 553 -47.54 20.74 14.99
CA ARG A 553 -46.61 21.51 14.18
C ARG A 553 -47.35 22.03 12.94
N PRO A 554 -47.35 23.34 12.68
CA PRO A 554 -48.04 23.91 11.53
C PRO A 554 -47.42 23.51 10.18
N SER A 555 -46.08 23.46 10.08
CA SER A 555 -45.37 23.33 8.80
C SER A 555 -45.70 22.06 8.02
N ASN A 556 -46.11 20.99 8.70
CA ASN A 556 -46.53 19.72 8.11
C ASN A 556 -47.91 19.24 8.60
N ASN A 557 -48.68 20.11 9.27
CA ASN A 557 -49.99 19.80 9.85
C ASN A 557 -50.00 18.48 10.66
N PHE A 558 -49.05 18.37 11.59
CA PHE A 558 -48.80 17.15 12.34
C PHE A 558 -49.16 17.31 13.82
N MET A 559 -49.91 16.37 14.41
CA MET A 559 -50.26 16.38 15.83
C MET A 559 -49.22 15.63 16.66
N VAL A 560 -48.42 16.39 17.42
CA VAL A 560 -47.34 15.93 18.30
C VAL A 560 -47.88 15.14 19.50
N GLY A 561 -49.03 15.57 20.04
CA GLY A 561 -49.66 14.92 21.17
C GLY A 561 -50.97 15.59 21.53
N SER A 562 -51.79 14.90 22.32
CA SER A 562 -53.03 15.48 22.84
C SER A 562 -53.35 14.98 24.24
N PHE A 563 -54.10 15.79 24.96
CA PHE A 563 -54.66 15.40 26.25
C PHE A 563 -55.98 16.14 26.49
N THR A 564 -56.81 15.60 27.39
CA THR A 564 -58.10 16.21 27.74
C THR A 564 -58.12 16.71 29.17
N PHE A 565 -58.96 17.70 29.42
CA PHE A 565 -59.29 18.14 30.78
C PHE A 565 -60.74 18.60 30.89
N SER A 566 -61.27 18.61 32.11
CA SER A 566 -62.64 19.04 32.40
C SER A 566 -62.67 20.22 33.36
N THR A 567 -63.74 21.02 33.26
CA THR A 567 -64.08 22.05 34.24
C THR A 567 -65.33 21.67 35.03
N VAL A 568 -65.34 22.04 36.31
CA VAL A 568 -66.46 21.92 37.24
C VAL A 568 -66.83 23.31 37.79
N LYS A 569 -68.01 23.43 38.39
CA LYS A 569 -68.50 24.70 38.93
C LYS A 569 -67.58 25.32 39.97
#